data_AF-A0A381Q8V3-F1
#
_entry.id   AF-A0A381Q8V3-F1
#
_cell.length_a   1.000
_cell.length_b   1.000
_cell.length_c   1.000
_cell.angle_alpha   90.00
_cell.angle_beta   90.00
_cell.angle_gamma   90.00
#
_symmetry.space_group_name_H-M   'P 1'
#
loop_
_entity.id
_entity.type
_entity.pdbx_description
1 polymer ?
#
loop_
_entity_poly.entity_id
_entity_poly.type
_entity_poly.pdbx_seq_one_letter_code
_entity_poly.pdbx_strand_id
1 'polypeptide(L)' 'MNPITRTYRYTIDWINSKGELMQNIIPAATMQDAMKKLQLFQGEIFSSSGSGKPRFVSIVESSNGNS' A
#
# COMPACT_ATOMS: atom_id res chain seq x y z
N MET A 1 -5.05 -26.22 12.56
CA MET A 1 -5.48 -25.38 11.43
C MET A 1 -4.36 -24.39 11.16
N ASN A 2 -3.58 -24.54 10.10
CA ASN A 2 -2.60 -23.50 9.73
C ASN A 2 -3.41 -22.32 9.19
N PRO A 3 -3.36 -21.13 9.81
CA PRO A 3 -4.01 -19.97 9.24
C PRO A 3 -3.35 -19.70 7.88
N ILE A 4 -4.13 -19.74 6.81
CA ILE A 4 -3.69 -19.28 5.50
C ILE A 4 -3.53 -17.77 5.63
N THR A 5 -2.30 -17.30 5.81
CA THR A 5 -2.00 -15.87 5.82
C THR A 5 -2.12 -15.35 4.40
N ARG A 6 -3.33 -14.95 3.99
CA ARG A 6 -3.56 -14.30 2.69
C ARG A 6 -2.74 -13.02 2.65
N THR A 7 -1.90 -12.91 1.64
CA THR A 7 -1.12 -11.71 1.38
C THR A 7 -1.62 -11.10 0.09
N TYR A 8 -1.78 -9.78 0.06
CA TYR A 8 -2.23 -9.04 -1.12
C TYR A 8 -1.16 -8.06 -1.55
N ARG A 9 -1.12 -7.72 -2.83
CA ARG A 9 -0.35 -6.61 -3.39
C ARG A 9 -1.30 -5.44 -3.59
N TYR A 10 -1.05 -4.37 -2.84
CA TYR A 10 -1.80 -3.11 -2.93
C TYR A 10 -1.02 -2.13 -3.81
N THR A 11 -1.61 -1.72 -4.94
CA THR A 11 -1.09 -0.61 -5.75
C THR A 11 -1.67 0.69 -5.22
N ILE A 12 -0.80 1.60 -4.78
CA ILE A 12 -1.16 2.85 -4.12
C ILE A 12 -0.47 3.99 -4.86
N ASP A 13 -1.27 4.94 -5.35
CA ASP A 13 -0.80 6.19 -5.93
C ASP A 13 -0.88 7.31 -4.89
N TRP A 14 0.07 8.24 -4.89
CA TRP A 14 0.02 9.40 -4.01
C TRP A 14 0.82 10.56 -4.61
N ILE A 15 0.53 11.79 -4.18
CA ILE A 15 1.30 12.97 -4.57
C ILE A 15 2.30 13.26 -3.46
N ASN A 16 3.60 13.29 -3.78
CA ASN A 16 4.64 13.63 -2.80
C ASN A 16 4.69 15.13 -2.49
N SER A 17 5.52 15.51 -1.52
CA SER A 17 5.71 16.92 -1.11
C SER A 17 6.20 17.86 -2.23
N LYS A 18 6.69 17.32 -3.35
CA LYS A 18 7.10 18.07 -4.55
C LYS A 18 6.01 18.21 -5.61
N GLY A 19 4.83 17.61 -5.39
CA GLY A 19 3.74 17.59 -6.37
C GLY A 19 3.86 16.48 -7.42
N GLU A 20 4.77 15.53 -7.24
CA GLU A 20 4.99 14.43 -8.18
C GLU A 20 4.05 13.26 -7.89
N LEU A 21 3.51 12.64 -8.94
CA LEU A 21 2.73 11.42 -8.83
C LEU A 21 3.67 10.22 -8.59
N MET A 22 3.52 9.60 -7.44
CA MET A 22 4.23 8.42 -7.02
C MET A 22 3.29 7.21 -7.04
N GLN A 23 3.79 6.05 -7.45
CA GLN A 23 3.07 4.78 -7.39
C GLN A 23 3.92 3.74 -6.65
N ASN A 24 3.31 3.01 -5.72
CA ASN A 24 3.97 1.97 -4.96
C ASN A 24 3.11 0.69 -4.91
N ILE A 25 3.75 -0.47 -5.01
CA ILE A 25 3.12 -1.77 -4.83
C ILE A 25 3.58 -2.34 -3.50
N ILE A 26 2.66 -2.48 -2.54
CA ILE A 26 2.98 -2.90 -1.18
C ILE A 26 2.34 -4.27 -0.88
N PRO A 27 3.15 -5.31 -0.58
CA PRO A 27 2.65 -6.58 -0.11
C PRO A 27 2.23 -6.48 1.37
N ALA A 28 0.97 -6.76 1.68
CA ALA A 28 0.45 -6.73 3.04
C ALA A 28 -0.76 -7.66 3.22
N ALA A 29 -1.06 -8.02 4.46
CA ALA A 29 -2.26 -8.80 4.78
C ALA A 29 -3.54 -7.96 4.69
N THR A 30 -3.44 -6.65 4.98
CA THR A 30 -4.56 -5.71 4.95
C THR A 30 -4.17 -4.39 4.28
N MET A 31 -5.16 -3.60 3.86
CA MET A 31 -4.95 -2.24 3.33
C MET A 31 -4.31 -1.32 4.38
N GLN A 32 -4.68 -1.47 5.65
CA GLN A 32 -4.15 -0.66 6.75
C GLN A 32 -2.66 -0.96 6.96
N ASP A 33 -2.26 -2.23 6.89
CA ASP A 33 -0.86 -2.62 6.93
C ASP A 33 -0.07 -2.09 5.73
N ALA A 34 -0.67 -2.11 4.54
CA ALA A 34 -0.05 -1.57 3.33
C ALA A 34 0.22 -0.07 3.47
N MET A 35 -0.74 0.68 4.01
CA MET A 35 -0.61 2.10 4.29
C MET A 35 0.45 2.41 5.33
N LYS A 36 0.46 1.66 6.44
CA LYS A 36 1.46 1.82 7.50
C LYS A 36 2.87 1.54 6.97
N LYS A 37 3.03 0.48 6.16
CA LYS A 37 4.30 0.17 5.49
C LYS A 37 4.72 1.30 4.55
N LEU A 38 3.80 1.80 3.72
CA LEU A 38 4.10 2.89 2.79
C LEU A 38 4.54 4.15 3.55
N GLN A 39 3.83 4.52 4.62
CA GLN A 39 4.20 5.64 5.49
C GLN A 39 5.60 5.45 6.12
N LEU A 40 5.92 4.24 6.59
CA LEU A 40 7.26 3.93 7.13
C LEU A 40 8.35 4.03 6.06
N PHE A 41 8.07 3.64 4.81
CA PHE A 41 9.03 3.74 3.71
C PHE A 41 9.28 5.18 3.27
N GLN A 42 8.23 6.01 3.22
CA GLN A 42 8.34 7.39 2.76
C GLN A 42 8.81 8.35 3.86
N GLY A 43 8.62 7.99 5.13
CA GLY A 43 8.95 8.88 6.26
C GLY A 43 8.00 10.07 6.42
N GLU A 44 6.94 10.15 5.61
CA GLU A 44 5.94 11.21 5.62
C GLU A 44 4.59 10.65 6.10
N ILE A 45 3.94 11.36 7.03
CA ILE A 45 2.58 11.01 7.48
C ILE A 45 1.60 11.41 6.40
N PHE A 46 0.78 10.47 5.93
CA PHE A 46 -0.30 10.79 5.01
C PHE A 46 -1.29 11.76 5.63
N SER A 47 -1.51 12.88 4.93
CA SER A 47 -2.48 13.88 5.33
C SER A 47 -3.91 13.39 5.06
N SER A 48 -4.84 13.69 5.97
CA SER A 48 -6.28 13.52 5.76
C SER A 48 -6.88 14.61 4.84
N SER A 49 -6.15 15.70 4.59
CA SER A 49 -6.53 16.82 3.73
C SER A 49 -5.43 17.18 2.71
N GLY A 50 -5.79 17.28 1.42
CA GLY A 50 -4.88 17.78 0.38
C GLY A 50 -3.75 16.82 -0.06
N SER A 51 -2.61 17.41 -0.42
CA SER A 51 -1.40 16.77 -0.95
C SER A 51 -0.88 15.70 0.01
N GLY A 52 -0.54 14.52 -0.51
CA GLY A 52 -0.14 13.36 0.30
C GLY A 52 -1.26 12.40 0.68
N LYS A 53 -2.48 12.53 0.11
CA LYS A 53 -3.53 11.52 0.28
C LYS A 53 -3.31 10.34 -0.68
N PRO A 54 -2.96 9.14 -0.18
CA PRO A 54 -2.84 7.97 -1.02
C PRO A 54 -4.19 7.53 -1.55
N ARG A 55 -4.19 7.14 -2.82
CA ARG A 55 -5.31 6.56 -3.55
C ARG A 55 -4.99 5.10 -3.86
N PHE A 56 -5.87 4.22 -3.43
CA PHE A 56 -5.78 2.80 -3.81
C PHE A 56 -6.22 2.64 -5.26
N VAL A 57 -5.38 1.97 -6.04
CA VAL A 57 -5.61 1.73 -7.48
C VAL A 57 -6.06 0.30 -7.71
N SER A 58 -5.39 -0.67 -7.07
CA SER A 58 -5.67 -2.09 -7.28
C SER A 58 -5.23 -2.94 -6.08
N ILE A 59 -5.92 -4.07 -5.89
CA ILE A 59 -5.64 -5.07 -4.86
C ILE A 59 -5.63 -6.43 -5.55
N VAL A 60 -4.48 -7.08 -5.56
CA VAL A 60 -4.32 -8.42 -6.15
C VAL A 60 -3.94 -9.39 -5.05
N GLU A 61 -4.70 -10.47 -4.88
CA GLU A 61 -4.29 -11.55 -3.98
C GLU A 61 -2.98 -12.14 -4.47
N SER A 62 -1.95 -12.05 -3.64
CA SER A 62 -0.70 -12.76 -3.87
C SER A 62 -0.94 -14.16 -3.36
N SER A 63 -1.40 -15.04 -4.25
CA SER A 63 -1.37 -16.46 -3.99
C SER A 63 0.08 -16.87 -3.69
N ASN A 64 0.38 -17.22 -2.45
CA ASN A 64 1.46 -18.16 -2.15
C ASN A 64 1.02 -19.57 -2.59
N GLY A 65 0.61 -19.70 -3.84
CA GLY A 65 0.29 -20.96 -4.48
C GLY A 65 1.49 -21.32 -5.34
N ASN A 66 2.18 -22.38 -4.96
CA ASN A 66 3.06 -23.12 -5.88
C ASN A 66 2.33 -23.28 -7.22
N SER A 67 2.93 -22.76 -8.30
CA SER A 67 2.75 -23.36 -9.63
C SER A 67 3.57 -24.64 -9.72
#